data_AF-A0A0D2MGY9-F1
#
_entry.id   AF-A0A0D2MGY9-F1
#
_cell.length_a   1.000
_cell.length_b   1.000
_cell.length_c   1.000
_cell.angle_alpha   90.00
_cell.angle_beta   90.00
_cell.angle_gamma   90.00
#
_symmetry.space_group_name_H-M   'P 1'
#
loop_
_entity.id
_entity.type
_entity.pdbx_description
1 polymer ?
#
loop_
_entity_poly.entity_id
_entity_poly.type
_entity_poly.pdbx_seq_one_letter_code
_entity_poly.pdbx_strand_id
1 'polypeptide(L)'
;MDQLQGIFAGISSATDLLVVPTCQHATLDLVKTGEAVDDEKDRLLERFMKWAVAVCARLLAAGHWCDYIDPCSGLPMIHQESQTPYSEVEGLSLLLGYKTANAGCCKVVLHPKWGTSVYPATLFARAPFEALQAAIKGAEEHLRAADGSGGGS
;
A
#
# COMPACT_ATOMS: atom_id res chain seq x y z
N MET A 1 -18.18 -2.47 -1.81
CA MET A 1 -18.00 -2.81 -0.38
C MET A 1 -17.74 -4.30 -0.18
N ASP A 2 -18.37 -5.18 -0.96
CA ASP A 2 -18.26 -6.64 -0.85
C ASP A 2 -16.84 -7.21 -1.00
N GLN A 3 -15.98 -6.63 -1.84
CA GLN A 3 -14.59 -7.10 -2.00
C GLN A 3 -13.77 -6.96 -0.71
N LEU A 4 -13.95 -5.87 0.05
CA LEU A 4 -13.20 -5.66 1.29
C LEU A 4 -13.60 -6.68 2.37
N GLN A 5 -14.88 -7.04 2.44
CA GLN A 5 -15.40 -8.07 3.36
C GLN A 5 -14.84 -9.47 3.06
N GLY A 6 -14.58 -9.79 1.79
CA GLY A 6 -13.97 -11.06 1.38
C GLY A 6 -12.47 -11.15 1.66
N ILE A 7 -11.77 -10.02 1.76
CA ILE A 7 -10.32 -9.96 2.01
C ILE A 7 -10.02 -10.03 3.50
N PHE A 8 -10.82 -9.37 4.35
CA PHE A 8 -10.65 -9.39 5.80
C PHE A 8 -11.86 -10.05 6.47
N ALA A 9 -11.72 -11.34 6.78
CA ALA A 9 -12.72 -12.08 7.55
C ALA A 9 -12.97 -11.36 8.90
N GLY A 10 -14.23 -11.02 9.19
CA GLY A 10 -14.62 -10.31 10.42
C GLY A 10 -14.96 -8.82 10.24
N ILE A 11 -15.20 -8.32 9.03
CA ILE A 11 -15.80 -6.98 8.83
C ILE A 11 -17.31 -7.05 9.12
N SER A 12 -17.68 -6.75 10.37
CA SER A 12 -19.09 -6.65 10.79
C SER A 12 -19.73 -5.30 10.43
N SER A 13 -18.91 -4.26 10.16
CA SER A 13 -19.31 -2.95 9.64
C SER A 13 -18.13 -2.27 8.94
N ALA A 14 -18.37 -1.59 7.82
CA ALA A 14 -17.35 -0.83 7.08
C ALA A 14 -16.95 0.49 7.76
N THR A 15 -17.62 0.88 8.85
CA THR A 15 -17.33 2.13 9.59
C THR A 15 -16.02 2.10 10.38
N ASP A 16 -15.46 0.91 10.62
CA ASP A 16 -14.35 0.76 11.57
C ASP A 16 -13.02 0.42 10.87
N LEU A 17 -13.01 0.43 9.52
CA LEU A 17 -11.84 0.12 8.71
C LEU A 17 -11.34 1.39 8.01
N LEU A 18 -10.15 1.83 8.41
CA LEU A 18 -9.39 2.85 7.72
C LEU A 18 -8.58 2.20 6.60
N VAL A 19 -8.68 2.77 5.39
CA VAL A 19 -7.90 2.35 4.23
C VAL A 19 -6.92 3.45 3.87
N VAL A 20 -5.65 3.09 3.71
CA VAL A 20 -4.55 4.01 3.40
C VAL A 20 -3.99 3.63 2.03
N PRO A 21 -4.67 4.04 0.94
CA PRO A 21 -4.13 3.86 -0.39
C PRO A 21 -2.92 4.79 -0.56
N THR A 22 -1.81 4.23 -1.00
CA THR A 22 -0.60 4.98 -1.34
C THR A 22 -0.35 4.93 -2.84
N CYS A 23 0.20 6.03 -3.37
CA CYS A 23 0.61 6.12 -4.77
C CYS A 23 2.01 6.71 -4.77
N GLN A 24 2.99 5.91 -5.17
CA GLN A 24 4.36 6.40 -5.34
C GLN A 24 4.58 6.78 -6.79
N HIS A 25 5.05 8.01 -7.03
CA HIS A 25 5.48 8.43 -8.36
C HIS A 25 6.71 7.64 -8.77
N ALA A 26 6.61 6.96 -9.91
CA ALA A 26 7.73 6.30 -10.54
C ALA A 26 8.42 7.26 -11.51
N THR A 27 9.74 7.14 -11.63
CA THR A 27 10.51 7.89 -12.63
C THR A 27 10.38 7.28 -14.03
N LEU A 28 9.94 6.02 -14.10
CA LEU A 28 9.71 5.26 -15.32
C LEU A 28 8.21 4.92 -15.47
N ASP A 29 7.81 4.68 -16.71
CA ASP A 29 6.49 4.14 -17.02
C ASP A 29 6.46 2.65 -16.66
N LEU A 30 5.83 2.33 -15.52
CA LEU A 30 5.86 0.99 -14.93
C LEU A 30 5.11 -0.08 -15.71
N VAL A 31 4.34 0.35 -16.73
CA VAL A 31 3.66 -0.53 -17.68
C VAL A 31 4.63 -1.15 -18.68
N LYS A 32 5.79 -0.52 -18.89
CA LYS A 32 6.83 -1.05 -19.77
C LYS A 32 7.52 -2.25 -19.13
N THR A 33 8.27 -2.97 -19.95
CA THR A 33 9.11 -4.10 -19.53
C THR A 33 10.58 -3.72 -19.64
N GLY A 34 11.43 -4.37 -18.86
CA GLY A 34 12.88 -4.22 -18.90
C GLY A 34 13.47 -4.03 -17.52
N GLU A 35 14.75 -4.37 -17.39
CA GLU A 35 15.51 -4.39 -16.13
C GLU A 35 15.36 -3.08 -15.34
N ALA A 36 15.53 -1.92 -15.98
CA ALA A 36 15.38 -0.63 -15.30
C ALA A 36 13.98 -0.39 -14.72
N VAL A 37 12.93 -0.92 -15.36
CA VAL A 37 11.54 -0.82 -14.86
C VAL A 37 11.34 -1.77 -13.69
N ASP A 38 11.94 -2.95 -13.73
CA ASP A 38 11.87 -3.93 -12.66
C ASP A 38 12.65 -3.44 -11.43
N ASP A 39 13.84 -2.86 -11.60
CA ASP A 39 14.60 -2.19 -10.54
C ASP A 39 13.81 -1.05 -9.89
N GLU A 40 13.10 -0.26 -10.69
CA GLU A 40 12.26 0.82 -10.17
C GLU A 40 11.05 0.26 -9.40
N LYS A 41 10.44 -0.84 -9.85
CA LYS A 41 9.37 -1.53 -9.10
C LYS A 41 9.89 -2.05 -7.77
N ASP A 42 11.06 -2.69 -7.76
CA ASP A 42 11.67 -3.24 -6.55
C ASP A 42 12.00 -2.12 -5.55
N ARG A 43 12.58 -1.02 -6.02
CA ARG A 43 12.85 0.17 -5.19
C ARG A 43 11.57 0.74 -4.55
N LEU A 44 10.48 0.81 -5.33
CA LEU A 44 9.19 1.33 -4.86
C LEU A 44 8.51 0.36 -3.89
N LEU A 45 8.59 -0.95 -4.18
CA LEU A 45 8.11 -2.02 -3.31
C LEU A 45 8.83 -1.96 -1.96
N GLU A 46 10.16 -2.02 -1.95
CA GLU A 46 10.96 -1.98 -0.72
C GLU A 46 10.64 -0.75 0.14
N ARG A 47 10.48 0.41 -0.50
CA ARG A 47 10.11 1.65 0.19
C ARG A 47 8.73 1.54 0.85
N PHE A 48 7.74 0.99 0.15
CA PHE A 48 6.42 0.74 0.74
C PHE A 48 6.50 -0.26 1.89
N MET A 49 7.18 -1.39 1.70
CA MET A 49 7.29 -2.43 2.72
C MET A 49 7.94 -1.92 4.00
N LYS A 50 9.03 -1.14 3.90
CA LYS A 50 9.67 -0.50 5.06
C LYS A 50 8.71 0.43 5.81
N TRP A 51 7.95 1.23 5.07
CA TRP A 51 6.94 2.12 5.65
C TRP A 51 5.79 1.35 6.31
N ALA A 52 5.21 0.37 5.60
CA ALA A 52 4.07 -0.41 6.08
C ALA A 52 4.43 -1.21 7.33
N VAL A 53 5.60 -1.87 7.36
CA VAL A 53 6.11 -2.57 8.55
C VAL A 53 6.26 -1.62 9.74
N ALA A 54 6.82 -0.43 9.53
CA ALA A 54 7.01 0.54 10.62
C ALA A 54 5.67 1.10 11.16
N VAL A 55 4.69 1.34 10.28
CA VAL A 55 3.34 1.75 10.69
C VAL A 55 2.62 0.63 11.43
N CYS A 56 2.63 -0.58 10.88
CA CYS A 56 1.98 -1.74 11.49
C CYS A 56 2.58 -2.09 12.85
N ALA A 57 3.91 -2.06 12.99
CA ALA A 57 4.57 -2.31 14.28
C ALA A 57 4.06 -1.36 15.38
N ARG A 58 3.83 -0.09 15.05
CA ARG A 58 3.31 0.92 15.99
C ARG A 58 1.84 0.68 16.35
N LEU A 59 1.01 0.37 15.36
CA LEU A 59 -0.42 0.10 15.58
C LEU A 59 -0.63 -1.19 16.39
N LEU A 60 0.09 -2.26 16.03
CA LEU A 60 0.03 -3.54 16.75
C LEU A 60 0.51 -3.38 18.20
N ALA A 61 1.59 -2.62 18.44
CA ALA A 61 2.07 -2.34 19.79
C ALA A 61 1.06 -1.54 20.63
N ALA A 62 0.20 -0.73 19.99
CA ALA A 62 -0.90 -0.03 20.63
C ALA A 62 -2.18 -0.87 20.78
N GLY A 63 -2.15 -2.15 20.40
CA GLY A 63 -3.30 -3.05 20.47
C GLY A 63 -4.34 -2.85 19.37
N HIS A 64 -3.98 -2.18 18.28
CA HIS A 64 -4.85 -2.00 17.12
C HIS A 64 -4.58 -3.06 16.05
N TRP A 65 -5.63 -3.42 15.32
CA TRP A 65 -5.49 -4.29 14.16
C TRP A 65 -4.99 -3.48 12.96
N CYS A 66 -4.08 -4.06 12.19
CA CYS A 66 -3.66 -3.52 10.90
C CYS A 66 -3.07 -4.61 10.01
N ASP A 67 -3.11 -4.38 8.71
CA ASP A 67 -2.44 -5.21 7.73
C ASP A 67 -2.06 -4.36 6.51
N TYR A 68 -1.20 -4.89 5.65
CA TYR A 68 -0.87 -4.28 4.37
C TYR A 68 -0.80 -5.37 3.31
N ILE A 69 -1.08 -4.97 2.08
CA ILE A 69 -1.09 -5.90 0.95
C ILE A 69 0.30 -5.92 0.33
N ASP A 70 0.82 -7.12 0.08
CA ASP A 70 1.94 -7.28 -0.84
C ASP A 70 1.46 -6.99 -2.27
N PRO A 71 1.91 -5.90 -2.92
CA PRO A 71 1.43 -5.53 -4.25
C PRO A 71 1.74 -6.58 -5.33
N CYS A 72 2.71 -7.47 -5.09
CA CYS A 72 3.08 -8.52 -6.02
C CYS A 72 2.08 -9.69 -6.03
N SER A 73 1.66 -10.15 -4.85
CA SER A 73 0.70 -11.25 -4.72
C SER A 73 -0.75 -10.81 -4.57
N GLY A 74 -0.98 -9.57 -4.15
CA GLY A 74 -2.29 -9.07 -3.74
C GLY A 74 -2.76 -9.60 -2.39
N LEU A 75 -1.90 -10.27 -1.62
CA LEU A 75 -2.29 -10.92 -0.37
C LEU A 75 -1.92 -10.09 0.88
N PRO A 76 -2.67 -10.23 1.98
CA PRO A 76 -2.30 -9.64 3.26
C PRO A 76 -0.99 -10.22 3.79
N MET A 77 -0.17 -9.39 4.42
CA MET A 77 1.16 -9.79 4.89
C MET A 77 1.17 -10.29 6.34
N ILE A 78 0.26 -9.80 7.18
CA ILE A 78 0.22 -10.10 8.62
C ILE A 78 -0.81 -11.19 8.92
N HIS A 79 -2.04 -11.02 8.43
CA HIS A 79 -3.18 -11.90 8.70
C HIS A 79 -3.51 -12.75 7.47
N GLN A 80 -2.68 -13.75 7.18
CA GLN A 80 -2.74 -14.62 5.99
C GLN A 80 -3.86 -15.68 6.02
N GLU A 81 -4.89 -15.48 6.85
CA GLU A 81 -6.00 -16.42 7.00
C GLU A 81 -6.96 -16.40 5.80
N SER A 82 -6.98 -15.29 5.06
CA SER A 82 -7.73 -15.12 3.82
C SER A 82 -6.83 -15.32 2.61
N GLN A 83 -7.32 -16.07 1.62
CA GLN A 83 -6.67 -16.24 0.31
C GLN A 83 -7.32 -15.35 -0.77
N THR A 84 -8.21 -14.43 -0.39
CA THR A 84 -8.84 -13.52 -1.35
C THR A 84 -7.85 -12.39 -1.68
N PRO A 85 -7.37 -12.27 -2.93
CA PRO A 85 -6.45 -11.19 -3.30
C PRO A 85 -7.16 -9.84 -3.36
N TYR A 86 -6.46 -8.80 -2.92
CA TYR A 86 -6.81 -7.40 -3.13
C TYR A 86 -6.16 -6.88 -4.41
N SER A 87 -6.96 -6.31 -5.29
CA SER A 87 -6.47 -5.62 -6.48
C SER A 87 -6.30 -4.13 -6.19
N GLU A 88 -5.06 -3.64 -6.17
CA GLU A 88 -4.75 -2.21 -6.02
C GLU A 88 -5.44 -1.35 -7.09
N VAL A 89 -5.57 -1.89 -8.31
CA VAL A 89 -6.23 -1.19 -9.44
C VAL A 89 -7.72 -1.01 -9.17
N GLU A 90 -8.39 -2.04 -8.68
CA GLU A 90 -9.82 -1.95 -8.31
C GLU A 90 -10.01 -1.10 -7.06
N GLY A 91 -9.11 -1.25 -6.09
CA GLY A 91 -9.04 -0.47 -4.86
C GLY A 91 -9.03 1.03 -5.13
N LEU A 92 -8.05 1.51 -5.90
CA LEU A 92 -7.94 2.93 -6.25
C LEU A 92 -9.09 3.43 -7.12
N SER A 93 -9.60 2.59 -8.03
CA SER A 93 -10.77 2.95 -8.83
C SER A 93 -12.01 3.15 -7.97
N LEU A 94 -12.24 2.28 -6.98
CA LEU A 94 -13.40 2.35 -6.09
C LEU A 94 -13.27 3.45 -5.04
N LEU A 95 -12.11 3.56 -4.39
CA LEU A 95 -11.88 4.45 -3.25
C LEU A 95 -11.61 5.88 -3.67
N LEU A 96 -10.86 6.08 -4.76
CA LEU A 96 -10.39 7.40 -5.19
C LEU A 96 -10.96 7.82 -6.57
N GLY A 97 -11.75 6.97 -7.22
CA GLY A 97 -12.32 7.27 -8.53
C GLY A 97 -11.29 7.31 -9.66
N TYR A 98 -10.12 6.67 -9.48
CA TYR A 98 -9.08 6.69 -10.50
C TYR A 98 -9.52 5.91 -11.73
N LYS A 99 -9.20 6.47 -12.91
CA LYS A 99 -9.47 5.80 -14.18
C LYS A 99 -8.55 4.59 -14.32
N THR A 100 -8.98 3.63 -15.13
CA THR A 100 -8.17 2.46 -15.46
C THR A 100 -8.00 2.36 -16.97
N ALA A 101 -6.89 1.80 -17.42
CA ALA A 101 -6.64 1.50 -18.82
C ALA A 101 -6.15 0.06 -18.98
N ASN A 102 -6.21 -0.44 -20.21
CA ASN A 102 -5.63 -1.73 -20.56
C ASN A 102 -4.20 -1.51 -21.06
N ALA A 103 -3.28 -2.30 -20.53
CA ALA A 103 -1.89 -2.40 -20.94
C ALA A 103 -1.61 -3.84 -21.37
N GLY A 104 -1.82 -4.13 -22.66
CA GLY A 104 -1.82 -5.51 -23.15
C GLY A 104 -2.94 -6.31 -22.50
N CYS A 105 -2.58 -7.37 -21.78
CA CYS A 105 -3.54 -8.22 -21.03
C CYS A 105 -3.81 -7.73 -19.60
N CYS A 106 -3.06 -6.75 -19.10
CA CYS A 106 -3.19 -6.27 -17.73
C CYS A 106 -4.05 -5.01 -17.67
N LYS A 107 -4.83 -4.87 -16.59
CA LYS A 107 -5.53 -3.63 -16.25
C LYS A 107 -4.65 -2.80 -15.33
N VAL A 108 -4.50 -1.52 -15.63
CA VAL A 108 -3.64 -0.60 -14.87
C VAL A 108 -4.41 0.62 -14.43
N VAL A 109 -4.00 1.23 -13.32
CA VAL A 109 -4.56 2.48 -12.82
C VAL A 109 -3.91 3.68 -13.51
N LEU A 110 -4.68 4.74 -13.72
CA LEU A 110 -4.21 6.03 -14.22
C LEU A 110 -4.30 7.07 -13.11
N HIS A 111 -3.16 7.39 -12.50
CA HIS A 111 -3.08 8.47 -11.54
C HIS A 111 -3.35 9.82 -12.26
N PRO A 112 -4.18 10.71 -11.71
CA PRO A 112 -4.59 11.95 -12.39
C PRO A 112 -3.43 12.87 -12.78
N LYS A 113 -2.29 12.76 -12.08
CA LYS A 113 -1.08 13.55 -12.35
C LYS A 113 0.04 12.77 -13.04
N TRP A 114 0.13 11.46 -12.81
CA TRP A 114 1.31 10.65 -13.18
C TRP A 114 0.99 9.59 -14.24
N GLY A 115 -0.26 9.49 -14.67
CA GLY A 115 -0.70 8.46 -15.61
C GLY A 115 -0.36 7.07 -15.08
N THR A 116 0.35 6.29 -15.89
CA THR A 116 0.81 4.93 -15.59
C THR A 116 2.15 4.89 -14.83
N SER A 117 2.82 6.02 -14.64
CA SER A 117 4.08 6.12 -13.86
C SER A 117 3.78 6.20 -12.36
N VAL A 118 3.03 5.23 -11.84
CA VAL A 118 2.59 5.16 -10.45
C VAL A 118 2.65 3.73 -9.94
N TYR A 119 3.17 3.57 -8.72
CA TYR A 119 3.18 2.30 -8.00
C TYR A 119 2.15 2.37 -6.86
N PRO A 120 0.99 1.70 -7.00
CA PRO A 120 -0.05 1.69 -5.98
C PRO A 120 0.22 0.60 -4.94
N ALA A 121 -0.08 0.89 -3.68
CA ALA A 121 0.01 -0.08 -2.59
C ALA A 121 -0.87 0.38 -1.40
N THR A 122 -1.51 -0.53 -0.70
CA THR A 122 -2.51 -0.17 0.33
C THR A 122 -2.24 -0.81 1.69
N LEU A 123 -2.40 -0.01 2.75
CA LEU A 123 -2.44 -0.45 4.15
C LEU A 123 -3.86 -0.31 4.69
N PHE A 124 -4.24 -1.20 5.60
CA PHE A 124 -5.54 -1.27 6.25
C PHE A 124 -5.36 -1.24 7.77
N ALA A 125 -6.25 -0.54 8.48
CA ALA A 125 -6.20 -0.47 9.94
C ALA A 125 -7.60 -0.39 10.56
N ARG A 126 -7.77 -1.01 11.72
CA ARG A 126 -8.91 -0.76 12.62
C ARG A 126 -8.37 -0.11 13.88
N ALA A 127 -8.31 1.21 13.81
CA ALA A 127 -7.78 2.06 14.86
C ALA A 127 -8.53 3.39 14.84
N PRO A 128 -8.56 4.14 15.95
CA PRO A 128 -8.91 5.55 15.92
C PRO A 128 -8.05 6.28 14.88
N PHE A 129 -8.64 7.24 14.18
CA PHE A 129 -7.96 7.99 13.14
C PHE A 129 -6.69 8.67 13.66
N GLU A 130 -6.73 9.21 14.88
CA GLU A 130 -5.59 9.86 15.53
C GLU A 130 -4.45 8.88 15.81
N ALA A 131 -4.77 7.63 16.18
CA ALA A 131 -3.77 6.59 16.41
C ALA A 131 -3.06 6.19 15.11
N LEU A 132 -3.82 6.06 14.01
CA LEU A 132 -3.25 5.82 12.68
C LEU A 132 -2.37 6.99 12.23
N GLN A 133 -2.81 8.23 12.39
CA GLN A 133 -2.02 9.41 12.04
C GLN A 133 -0.72 9.48 12.85
N ALA A 134 -0.77 9.20 14.15
CA ALA A 134 0.42 9.17 15.00
C ALA A 134 1.38 8.05 14.59
N ALA A 135 0.87 6.86 14.24
CA ALA A 135 1.68 5.75 13.76
C ALA A 135 2.38 6.08 12.43
N ILE A 136 1.66 6.67 11.46
CA ILE A 136 2.22 7.12 10.19
C ILE A 136 3.33 8.15 10.41
N LYS A 137 3.04 9.20 11.20
CA LYS A 137 4.01 10.26 11.50
C LYS A 137 5.28 9.68 12.13
N GLY A 138 5.13 8.84 13.16
CA GLY A 138 6.27 8.23 13.83
C GLY A 138 7.07 7.28 12.93
N ALA A 139 6.41 6.55 12.03
CA ALA A 139 7.08 5.69 11.06
C ALA A 139 7.92 6.52 10.08
N GLU A 140 7.36 7.60 9.54
CA GLU A 140 8.08 8.50 8.63
C GLU A 140 9.28 9.19 9.31
N GLU A 141 9.12 9.66 10.55
CA GLU A 141 10.22 10.26 11.32
C GLU A 141 11.36 9.26 11.57
N HIS A 142 11.02 8.02 11.92
CA HIS A 142 12.00 6.96 12.13
C HIS A 142 12.77 6.62 10.84
N LEU A 143 12.08 6.46 9.72
CA LEU A 143 12.70 6.13 8.44
C LEU A 143 13.58 7.27 7.92
N ARG A 144 13.14 8.53 8.04
CA ARG A 144 13.97 9.70 7.70
C ARG A 144 15.25 9.77 8.53
N ALA A 145 15.17 9.43 9.81
CA ALA A 145 16.35 9.40 10.68
C ALA A 145 17.34 8.30 10.28
N ALA A 146 16.83 7.11 9.93
CA ALA A 146 17.66 5.98 9.49
C ALA A 146 18.42 6.27 8.18
N ASP A 147 17.75 6.90 7.21
CA ASP A 147 18.37 7.28 5.92
C ASP A 147 19.45 8.37 6.10
N GLY A 148 19.29 9.26 7.08
CA GLY A 148 20.27 10.32 7.39
C GLY A 148 21.53 9.84 8.11
N SER A 149 21.49 8.66 8.74
CA SER A 149 22.61 8.08 9.51
C SER A 149 23.56 7.20 8.69
N GLY A 150 23.29 6.94 7.40
CA GLY A 150 24.10 6.06 6.54
C GLY A 150 25.25 6.71 5.76
N GLY A 151 25.50 8.01 5.93
CA GLY A 151 26.45 8.79 5.13
C GLY A 151 27.86 8.96 5.73
N GLY A 152 28.38 7.97 6.45
CA GLY A 152 29.70 8.08 7.08
C GLY A 152 30.33 6.74 7.38
N SER A 153 31.07 6.21 6.41
CA SER A 153 32.31 5.42 6.57
C SER A 153 33.02 5.33 5.22
#